data_AF-A0A353CP93-F1
#
_entry.id   AF-A0A353CP93-F1
#
_cell.length_a   1.000
_cell.length_b   1.000
_cell.length_c   1.000
_cell.angle_alpha   90.00
_cell.angle_beta   90.00
_cell.angle_gamma   90.00
#
_symmetry.space_group_name_H-M   'P 1'
#
loop_
_entity.id
_entity.type
_entity.pdbx_description
1 polymer ?
#
loop_
_entity_poly.entity_id
_entity_poly.type
_entity_poly.pdbx_seq_one_letter_code
_entity_poly.pdbx_strand_id
1 'polypeptide(L)'
;MTKTKAAFLAAAAALCAGFVYRLAFAQTPVPAVVRKLSGLRIAAELHRQARGNFPGDYAEVLAAGKLEAVPELKLRGRPSCSRVVNYPSLAPRGTGCWGYVADPGSPDFGSVFIDSGGKDPAGRYWTWF
;
A
#
# COMPACT_ATOMS: atom_id res chain seq x y z
N MET A 1 -37.35 -9.34 23.32
CA MET A 1 -36.41 -9.52 22.17
C MET A 1 -36.34 -11.01 21.84
N THR A 2 -36.70 -11.40 20.61
CA THR A 2 -36.54 -12.79 20.16
C THR A 2 -35.05 -13.16 20.15
N LYS A 3 -34.68 -14.38 20.56
CA LYS A 3 -33.28 -14.85 20.68
C LYS A 3 -32.44 -14.55 19.42
N THR A 4 -33.08 -14.57 18.25
CA THR A 4 -32.51 -14.20 16.94
C THR A 4 -32.01 -12.76 16.89
N LYS A 5 -32.76 -11.78 17.41
CA LYS A 5 -32.35 -10.36 17.43
C LYS A 5 -31.15 -10.12 18.35
N ALA A 6 -31.08 -10.84 19.47
CA ALA A 6 -29.94 -10.77 20.40
C ALA A 6 -28.66 -11.37 19.78
N ALA A 7 -28.78 -12.50 19.06
CA ALA A 7 -27.66 -13.10 18.35
C ALA A 7 -27.12 -12.20 17.23
N PHE A 8 -28.00 -11.56 16.45
CA PHE A 8 -27.60 -10.60 15.42
C PHE A 8 -26.86 -9.38 15.98
N LEU A 9 -27.33 -8.82 17.10
CA LEU A 9 -26.66 -7.68 17.75
C LEU A 9 -25.30 -8.06 18.33
N ALA A 10 -25.18 -9.24 18.94
CA ALA A 10 -23.90 -9.74 19.44
C ALA A 10 -22.89 -9.97 18.31
N ALA A 11 -23.34 -10.56 17.19
CA ALA A 11 -22.51 -10.74 16.00
C ALA A 11 -22.06 -9.40 15.39
N ALA A 12 -22.97 -8.43 15.28
CA ALA A 12 -22.63 -7.09 14.80
C ALA A 12 -21.62 -6.38 15.72
N ALA A 13 -21.78 -6.47 17.04
CA ALA A 13 -20.86 -5.89 18.00
C ALA A 13 -19.45 -6.52 17.90
N ALA A 14 -19.35 -7.83 17.74
CA ALA A 14 -18.08 -8.53 17.56
C ALA A 14 -17.36 -8.12 16.27
N LEU A 15 -18.10 -7.96 15.16
CA LEU A 15 -17.56 -7.48 13.89
C LEU A 15 -17.06 -6.04 13.99
N CYS A 16 -17.82 -5.16 14.63
CA CYS A 16 -17.41 -3.78 14.89
C CYS A 16 -16.16 -3.71 15.75
N ALA A 17 -16.10 -4.48 16.86
CA ALA A 17 -14.93 -4.53 17.72
C ALA A 17 -13.68 -5.04 16.98
N GLY A 18 -13.84 -6.09 16.17
CA GLY A 18 -12.76 -6.60 15.32
C GLY A 18 -12.26 -5.59 14.28
N PHE A 19 -13.17 -4.84 13.67
CA PHE A 19 -12.84 -3.79 12.71
C PHE A 19 -12.09 -2.62 13.36
N VAL A 20 -12.58 -2.14 14.51
CA VAL A 20 -11.91 -1.08 15.28
C VAL A 20 -10.52 -1.53 15.73
N TYR A 21 -10.39 -2.76 16.24
CA TYR A 21 -9.09 -3.30 16.62
C TYR A 21 -8.11 -3.34 15.44
N ARG A 22 -8.56 -3.83 14.28
CA ARG A 22 -7.74 -3.84 13.06
C ARG A 22 -7.33 -2.45 12.59
N LEU A 23 -8.18 -1.43 12.72
CA LEU A 23 -7.80 -0.07 12.36
C LEU A 23 -6.82 0.55 13.37
N ALA A 24 -7.05 0.34 14.67
CA ALA A 24 -6.30 1.03 15.72
C ALA A 24 -4.92 0.40 16.03
N PHE A 25 -4.82 -0.93 15.92
CA PHE A 25 -3.67 -1.68 16.46
C PHE A 25 -2.95 -2.55 15.43
N ALA A 26 -3.61 -3.01 14.37
CA ALA A 26 -2.94 -3.84 13.38
C ALA A 26 -2.05 -3.00 12.45
N GLN A 27 -0.82 -3.47 12.23
CA GLN A 27 0.12 -2.92 11.26
C GLN A 27 1.03 -4.03 10.72
N THR A 28 1.46 -3.87 9.47
CA THR A 28 2.54 -4.69 8.92
C THR A 28 3.84 -4.32 9.65
N PRO A 29 4.65 -5.30 10.09
CA PRO A 29 5.94 -4.99 10.72
C PRO A 29 6.83 -4.16 9.80
N VAL A 30 7.51 -3.14 10.33
CA VAL A 30 8.36 -2.21 9.56
C VAL A 30 9.33 -2.94 8.63
N PRO A 31 10.08 -3.99 9.06
CA PRO A 31 10.98 -4.71 8.16
C PRO A 31 10.26 -5.38 6.99
N ALA A 32 9.03 -5.86 7.23
CA ALA A 32 8.22 -6.45 6.17
C ALA A 32 7.69 -5.39 5.19
N VAL A 33 7.37 -4.19 5.66
CA VAL A 33 7.00 -3.06 4.79
C VAL A 33 8.17 -2.69 3.88
N VAL A 34 9.38 -2.51 4.44
CA VAL A 34 10.58 -2.16 3.66
C VAL A 34 10.89 -3.24 2.63
N ARG A 35 10.86 -4.52 3.01
CA ARG A 35 11.07 -5.63 2.07
C ARG A 35 10.04 -5.63 0.93
N LYS A 36 8.76 -5.41 1.23
CA LYS A 36 7.69 -5.34 0.21
C LYS A 36 7.91 -4.15 -0.73
N LEU A 37 8.29 -2.99 -0.18
CA LEU A 37 8.62 -1.79 -0.95
C LEU A 37 9.81 -2.05 -1.88
N SER A 38 10.88 -2.67 -1.38
CA SER A 38 12.02 -3.07 -2.21
C SER A 38 11.61 -4.02 -3.33
N GLY A 39 10.74 -4.99 -3.07
CA GLY A 39 10.21 -5.89 -4.10
C GLY A 39 9.49 -5.15 -5.24
N LEU A 40 8.64 -4.17 -4.89
CA LEU A 40 7.97 -3.33 -5.89
C LEU A 40 8.97 -2.49 -6.71
N ARG A 41 9.97 -1.90 -6.05
CA ARG A 41 11.02 -1.13 -6.73
C ARG A 41 11.83 -1.99 -7.69
N ILE A 42 12.23 -3.19 -7.25
CA ILE A 42 12.93 -4.16 -8.09
C ILE A 42 12.06 -4.56 -9.30
N ALA A 43 10.77 -4.80 -9.12
CA ALA A 43 9.89 -5.18 -10.22
C ALA A 43 9.77 -4.09 -11.29
N ALA A 44 9.66 -2.81 -10.88
CA ALA A 44 9.67 -1.67 -11.80
C ALA A 44 11.01 -1.54 -12.53
N GLU A 45 12.11 -1.77 -11.83
CA GLU A 45 13.45 -1.74 -12.40
C GLU A 45 13.66 -2.88 -13.42
N LEU A 46 13.16 -4.09 -13.14
CA LEU A 46 13.19 -5.20 -14.09
C LEU A 46 12.36 -4.91 -15.35
N HIS A 47 11.24 -4.19 -15.21
CA HIS A 47 10.50 -3.69 -16.36
C HIS A 47 11.34 -2.71 -17.17
N ARG A 48 11.99 -1.73 -16.51
CA ARG A 48 12.87 -0.76 -17.15
C ARG A 48 14.02 -1.39 -17.90
N GLN A 49 14.69 -2.37 -17.30
CA GLN A 49 15.78 -3.10 -17.94
C GLN A 49 15.32 -3.86 -19.19
N ALA A 50 14.10 -4.39 -19.18
CA ALA A 50 13.54 -5.14 -20.31
C ALA A 50 13.01 -4.24 -21.45
N ARG A 51 12.50 -3.04 -21.13
CA ARG A 51 11.82 -2.15 -22.09
C ARG A 51 12.60 -0.88 -22.42
N GLY A 52 13.69 -0.61 -21.70
CA GLY A 52 14.50 0.60 -21.83
C GLY A 52 13.94 1.82 -21.09
N ASN A 53 12.71 1.76 -20.55
CA ASN A 53 12.10 2.85 -19.80
C ASN A 53 11.21 2.34 -18.66
N PHE A 54 11.01 3.16 -17.62
CA PHE A 54 10.02 2.87 -16.59
C PHE A 54 8.60 2.87 -17.19
N PRO A 55 7.67 2.09 -16.61
CA PRO A 55 6.31 2.00 -17.13
C PRO A 55 5.53 3.31 -16.90
N GLY A 56 4.66 3.67 -17.84
CA GLY A 56 3.74 4.80 -17.66
C GLY A 56 2.58 4.45 -16.71
N ASP A 57 2.28 3.17 -16.56
CA ASP A 57 1.34 2.64 -15.58
C ASP A 57 1.96 1.46 -14.83
N TYR A 58 1.94 1.47 -13.50
CA TYR A 58 2.46 0.35 -12.72
C TYR A 58 1.77 -0.99 -13.02
N ALA A 59 0.53 -0.99 -13.53
CA ALA A 59 -0.16 -2.19 -13.99
C ALA A 59 0.62 -2.95 -15.09
N GLU A 60 1.46 -2.27 -15.86
CA GLU A 60 2.34 -2.88 -16.86
C GLU A 60 3.40 -3.80 -16.24
N VAL A 61 3.82 -3.53 -14.99
CA VAL A 61 4.77 -4.38 -14.26
C VAL A 61 4.14 -5.74 -13.95
N LEU A 62 2.86 -5.74 -13.55
CA LEU A 62 2.08 -6.96 -13.30
C LEU A 62 1.82 -7.70 -14.61
N ALA A 63 1.35 -6.99 -15.64
CA ALA A 63 1.07 -7.59 -16.94
C ALA A 63 2.32 -8.21 -17.59
N ALA A 64 3.50 -7.62 -17.37
CA ALA A 64 4.78 -8.15 -17.83
C ALA A 64 5.32 -9.34 -16.99
N GLY A 65 4.58 -9.79 -15.97
CA GLY A 65 4.97 -10.89 -15.09
C GLY A 65 6.21 -10.59 -14.23
N LYS A 66 6.56 -9.31 -14.05
CA LYS A 66 7.69 -8.91 -13.19
C LYS A 66 7.31 -8.87 -11.71
N LEU A 67 6.01 -8.93 -11.44
CA LEU A 67 5.43 -9.02 -10.11
C LEU A 67 4.16 -9.89 -10.19
N GLU A 68 4.09 -10.94 -9.37
CA GLU A 68 2.92 -11.83 -9.35
C GLU A 68 1.66 -11.15 -8.82
N ALA A 69 1.82 -10.39 -7.74
CA ALA A 69 0.74 -9.62 -7.12
C ALA A 69 1.31 -8.44 -6.33
N VAL A 70 0.53 -7.36 -6.22
CA VAL A 70 0.87 -6.24 -5.33
C VAL A 70 0.76 -6.72 -3.88
N PRO A 71 1.83 -6.65 -3.08
CA PRO A 71 1.80 -7.13 -1.70
C PRO A 71 0.85 -6.27 -0.86
N GLU A 72 0.13 -6.89 0.07
CA GLU A 72 -0.73 -6.15 0.99
C GLU A 72 0.09 -5.24 1.92
N LEU A 73 -0.33 -3.99 2.05
CA LEU A 73 0.16 -3.02 3.02
C LEU A 73 -0.91 -2.75 4.07
N LYS A 74 -0.54 -2.86 5.34
CA LYS A 74 -1.39 -2.45 6.45
C LYS A 74 -0.63 -1.44 7.31
N LEU A 75 -1.05 -0.18 7.25
CA LEU A 75 -0.55 0.88 8.14
C LEU A 75 -1.53 1.10 9.30
N ARG A 76 -1.00 1.53 10.45
CA ARG A 76 -1.81 1.90 11.61
C ARG A 76 -2.76 3.05 11.24
N GLY A 77 -4.02 2.94 11.62
CA GLY A 77 -5.05 3.95 11.34
C GLY A 77 -5.54 3.98 9.88
N ARG A 78 -5.11 3.03 9.03
CA ARG A 78 -5.54 2.94 7.62
C ARG A 78 -6.11 1.56 7.31
N PRO A 79 -7.03 1.42 6.34
CA PRO A 79 -7.41 0.09 5.85
C PRO A 79 -6.20 -0.63 5.23
N SER A 80 -6.27 -1.95 5.14
CA SER A 80 -5.32 -2.71 4.33
C SER A 80 -5.45 -2.32 2.85
N CYS A 81 -4.33 -2.31 2.13
CA CYS A 81 -4.31 -1.95 0.73
C CYS A 81 -3.33 -2.80 -0.08
N SER A 82 -3.78 -3.39 -1.18
CA SER A 82 -2.99 -4.23 -2.10
C SER A 82 -3.03 -3.68 -3.52
N ARG A 83 -2.91 -2.35 -3.68
CA ARG A 83 -2.85 -1.66 -4.98
C ARG A 83 -1.71 -0.65 -5.00
N VAL A 84 -1.22 -0.39 -6.20
CA VAL A 84 -0.31 0.72 -6.49
C VAL A 84 -1.11 1.83 -7.14
N VAL A 85 -0.95 3.05 -6.65
CA VAL A 85 -1.63 4.25 -7.16
C VAL A 85 -0.65 5.02 -8.02
N ASN A 86 -1.01 5.29 -9.27
CA ASN A 86 -0.20 6.10 -10.16
C ASN A 86 -0.38 7.59 -9.83
N TYR A 87 0.73 8.31 -9.75
CA TYR A 87 0.82 9.71 -9.43
C TYR A 87 1.59 10.46 -10.52
N PRO A 88 1.22 11.72 -10.82
CA PRO A 88 2.01 12.55 -11.72
C PRO A 88 3.31 13.08 -11.09
N SER A 89 3.43 13.04 -9.76
CA SER A 89 4.62 13.49 -9.03
C SER A 89 4.68 12.84 -7.65
N LEU A 90 5.83 12.93 -6.96
CA LEU A 90 5.99 12.42 -5.61
C LEU A 90 5.19 13.25 -4.58
N ALA A 91 3.89 12.99 -4.49
CA ALA A 91 2.95 13.73 -3.64
C ALA A 91 1.99 12.78 -2.91
N PRO A 92 2.37 12.23 -1.74
CA PRO A 92 1.52 11.35 -0.95
C PRO A 92 0.22 12.05 -0.55
N ARG A 93 -0.92 11.39 -0.79
CA ARG A 93 -2.27 11.83 -0.37
C ARG A 93 -2.77 11.13 0.88
N GLY A 94 -2.00 10.17 1.40
CA GLY A 94 -2.34 9.43 2.59
C GLY A 94 -3.37 8.34 2.36
N THR A 95 -3.37 7.67 1.21
CA THR A 95 -4.32 6.58 0.97
C THR A 95 -4.02 5.32 1.80
N GLY A 96 -2.80 5.19 2.33
CA GLY A 96 -2.35 3.97 3.02
C GLY A 96 -1.97 2.83 2.07
N CYS A 97 -1.80 3.14 0.78
CA CYS A 97 -1.42 2.22 -0.27
C CYS A 97 0.03 2.43 -0.73
N TRP A 98 0.45 1.70 -1.75
CA TRP A 98 1.68 2.00 -2.48
C TRP A 98 1.42 3.11 -3.50
N GLY A 99 2.37 4.00 -3.67
CA GLY A 99 2.37 5.03 -4.70
C GLY A 99 3.46 4.77 -5.74
N TYR A 100 3.21 5.19 -6.98
CA TYR A 100 4.15 5.13 -8.09
C TYR A 100 4.12 6.45 -8.87
N VAL A 101 5.27 7.02 -9.18
CA VAL A 101 5.35 8.21 -10.04
C VAL A 101 5.39 7.78 -11.50
N ALA A 102 4.27 8.01 -12.18
CA ALA A 102 3.94 7.51 -13.51
C ALA A 102 4.19 8.51 -14.65
N ASP A 103 4.43 9.78 -14.32
CA ASP A 103 4.69 10.82 -15.31
C ASP A 103 6.17 10.85 -15.73
N PRO A 104 6.52 10.58 -16.99
CA PRO A 104 7.89 10.66 -17.49
C PRO A 104 8.51 12.06 -17.41
N GLY A 105 7.68 13.11 -17.32
CA GLY A 105 8.14 14.48 -17.12
C GLY A 105 8.53 14.80 -15.67
N SER A 106 8.24 13.91 -14.72
CA SER A 106 8.55 14.10 -13.30
C SER A 106 10.03 13.79 -13.02
N PRO A 107 10.73 14.58 -12.19
CA PRO A 107 12.08 14.24 -11.74
C PRO A 107 12.11 12.92 -10.93
N ASP A 108 10.97 12.52 -10.37
CA ASP A 108 10.83 11.30 -9.57
C ASP A 108 10.26 10.12 -10.40
N PHE A 109 10.16 10.22 -11.72
CA PHE A 109 9.58 9.18 -12.57
C PHE A 109 10.17 7.79 -12.28
N GLY A 110 9.32 6.79 -12.13
CA GLY A 110 9.72 5.43 -11.76
C GLY A 110 9.79 5.18 -10.25
N SER A 111 9.66 6.21 -9.42
CA SER A 111 9.74 6.06 -7.96
C SER A 111 8.51 5.35 -7.41
N VAL A 112 8.75 4.29 -6.64
CA VAL A 112 7.72 3.64 -5.80
C VAL A 112 7.90 4.08 -4.35
N PHE A 113 6.80 4.46 -3.70
CA PHE A 113 6.79 4.98 -2.33
C PHE A 113 5.58 4.47 -1.54
N ILE A 114 5.56 4.76 -0.24
CA ILE A 114 4.38 4.50 0.60
C ILE A 114 3.52 5.77 0.64
N ASP A 115 2.28 5.65 0.19
CA ASP A 115 1.34 6.77 0.14
C ASP A 115 0.74 7.03 1.53
N SER A 116 1.54 7.68 2.39
CA SER A 116 1.18 7.99 3.77
C SER A 116 1.90 9.23 4.28
N GLY A 117 1.14 10.25 4.69
CA GLY A 117 1.67 11.36 5.48
C GLY A 117 1.96 11.01 6.96
N GLY A 118 1.72 9.76 7.36
CA GLY A 118 1.95 9.30 8.74
C GLY A 118 3.41 8.91 9.02
N LYS A 119 3.71 8.69 10.29
CA LYS A 119 5.01 8.21 10.78
C LYS A 119 5.00 6.71 11.10
N ASP A 120 6.15 6.08 10.98
CA ASP A 120 6.43 4.74 11.49
C ASP A 120 6.53 4.75 13.02
N PRO A 121 6.63 3.57 13.68
CA PRO A 121 6.81 3.49 15.12
C PRO A 121 8.06 4.20 15.67
N ALA A 122 9.06 4.48 14.83
CA ALA A 122 10.28 5.19 15.20
C ALA A 122 10.19 6.72 14.93
N GLY A 123 9.04 7.23 14.47
CA GLY A 123 8.82 8.65 14.21
C GLY A 123 9.29 9.15 12.84
N ARG A 124 9.72 8.26 11.93
CA ARG A 124 10.12 8.58 10.55
C ARG A 124 8.90 8.57 9.64
N TYR A 125 8.84 9.42 8.62
CA TYR A 125 7.71 9.37 7.67
C TYR A 125 7.78 8.13 6.79
N TRP A 126 6.63 7.51 6.57
CA TRP A 126 6.50 6.34 5.70
C TRP A 126 6.92 6.63 4.26
N THR A 127 6.65 7.83 3.73
CA THR A 127 7.00 8.22 2.36
C THR A 127 8.49 8.10 2.04
N TRP A 128 9.36 8.36 3.03
CA TRP A 128 10.81 8.52 2.82
C TRP A 128 11.62 7.22 3.03
N PHE A 129 10.94 6.08 3.16
CA PHE A 129 11.58 4.77 3.08
C PHE A 129 11.93 4.39 1.65
#